data_AF-A0A226EDI8-F1
#
_entry.id   AF-A0A226EDI8-F1
#
_cell.length_a   1.000
_cell.length_b   1.000
_cell.length_c   1.000
_cell.angle_alpha   90.00
_cell.angle_beta   90.00
_cell.angle_gamma   90.00
#
_symmetry.space_group_name_H-M   'P 1'
#
loop_
_entity.id
_entity.type
_entity.pdbx_description
1 polymer ?
#
loop_
_entity_poly.entity_id
_entity_poly.type
_entity_poly.pdbx_seq_one_letter_code
_entity_poly.pdbx_strand_id
1 'polypeptide(L)'
;MWLSTGKRNLRCRLAQMKRSSLFLATYAIMPVLTIRCVLLARSQAKVNDKVMVFTTFLGTALLGMIIPFAKVLVRSSGREKLVSCIRTMFFLEERFKEMIPDLPYHLTPKAVSLISQMSRMLNVLSFVMDHIVSFTVPFLAFTRSSPGYALLRSIYDFETLGILVSLFILISTGIFTIFYTRMIMGVFSLIITFAVHGVALINLWTLILLQSCQFSQLKFEFFKSIKIYKCLTLMKNIYVAMCRHLGSICAHHAYSVFITTTALYYLLSQFINDKAVSMFLIGGSGSAVVISVALEKAIVTYLAMVSTNSRKYLELMSNANRGNKMKRRMIKALLSNSINFEIINTVETMRNGIGLEYFLKFVTRVTDYAIDLILAK
;
A
#
# COMPACT_ATOMS: atom_id res chain seq x y z
N MET A 1 1.43 -47.72 0.79
CA MET A 1 2.63 -46.85 0.84
C MET A 1 2.91 -46.12 -0.48
N TRP A 2 2.78 -46.78 -1.65
CA TRP A 2 3.01 -46.20 -2.99
C TRP A 2 2.05 -45.06 -3.41
N LEU A 3 0.80 -45.06 -2.94
CA LEU A 3 -0.17 -43.97 -3.20
C LEU A 3 0.17 -42.66 -2.46
N SER A 4 0.99 -42.71 -1.40
CA SER A 4 1.41 -41.54 -0.61
C SER A 4 2.56 -40.77 -1.26
N THR A 5 3.48 -41.49 -1.92
CA THR A 5 4.65 -40.94 -2.62
C THR A 5 4.25 -40.27 -3.94
N GLY A 6 3.32 -40.86 -4.71
CA GLY A 6 2.80 -40.26 -5.96
C GLY A 6 2.10 -38.91 -5.75
N LYS A 7 1.24 -38.79 -4.72
CA LYS A 7 0.55 -37.53 -4.38
C LYS A 7 1.53 -36.42 -3.95
N ARG A 8 2.64 -36.75 -3.28
CA ARG A 8 3.66 -35.78 -2.90
C ARG A 8 4.44 -35.26 -4.11
N ASN A 9 4.83 -36.14 -5.03
CA ASN A 9 5.53 -35.74 -6.25
C ASN A 9 4.67 -34.87 -7.19
N LEU A 10 3.38 -35.20 -7.34
CA LEU A 10 2.47 -34.39 -8.16
C LEU A 10 2.25 -32.99 -7.57
N ARG A 11 2.07 -32.88 -6.25
CA ARG A 11 1.97 -31.57 -5.56
C ARG A 11 3.26 -30.76 -5.70
N CYS A 12 4.41 -31.41 -5.64
CA CYS A 12 5.70 -30.73 -5.80
C CYS A 12 5.87 -30.18 -7.23
N ARG A 13 5.54 -30.96 -8.26
CA ARG A 13 5.59 -30.52 -9.67
C ARG A 13 4.58 -29.41 -9.98
N LEU A 14 3.35 -29.49 -9.48
CA LEU A 14 2.35 -28.42 -9.60
C LEU A 14 2.78 -27.13 -8.88
N ALA A 15 3.40 -27.25 -7.70
CA ALA A 15 3.96 -26.10 -7.00
C ALA A 15 5.14 -25.48 -7.77
N GLN A 16 5.96 -26.30 -8.42
CA GLN A 16 7.08 -25.86 -9.25
C GLN A 16 6.59 -25.15 -10.51
N MET A 17 5.59 -25.68 -11.22
CA MET A 17 4.99 -25.00 -12.38
C MET A 17 4.33 -23.66 -12.02
N LYS A 18 3.61 -23.58 -10.88
CA LYS A 18 3.05 -22.32 -10.37
C LYS A 18 4.13 -21.31 -9.98
N ARG A 19 5.31 -21.79 -9.58
CA ARG A 19 6.48 -20.94 -9.32
C ARG A 19 7.01 -20.38 -10.63
N SER A 20 7.21 -21.24 -11.64
CA SER A 20 7.72 -20.86 -12.96
C SER A 20 6.81 -19.87 -13.69
N SER A 21 5.48 -20.01 -13.61
CA SER A 21 4.55 -19.08 -14.27
C SER A 21 4.57 -17.66 -13.68
N LEU A 22 4.72 -17.53 -12.36
CA LEU A 22 4.81 -16.23 -11.70
C LEU A 22 6.16 -15.55 -11.96
N PHE A 23 7.23 -16.34 -12.06
CA PHE A 23 8.53 -15.86 -12.53
C PHE A 23 8.42 -15.35 -13.98
N LEU A 24 7.80 -16.12 -14.88
CA LEU A 24 7.60 -15.70 -16.27
C LEU A 24 6.78 -14.41 -16.36
N ALA A 25 5.69 -14.28 -15.61
CA ALA A 25 4.88 -13.07 -15.58
C ALA A 25 5.67 -11.85 -15.08
N THR A 26 6.46 -12.01 -14.01
CA THR A 26 7.23 -10.90 -13.43
C THR A 26 8.40 -10.46 -14.31
N TYR A 27 9.11 -11.43 -14.91
CA TYR A 27 10.33 -11.17 -15.68
C TYR A 27 10.08 -10.92 -17.18
N ALA A 28 8.92 -11.32 -17.73
CA ALA A 28 8.58 -11.04 -19.13
C ALA A 28 7.58 -9.88 -19.26
N ILE A 29 6.51 -9.85 -18.47
CA ILE A 29 5.42 -8.85 -18.68
C ILE A 29 5.87 -7.46 -18.26
N MET A 30 6.54 -7.31 -17.11
CA MET A 30 6.98 -5.98 -16.65
C MET A 30 7.97 -5.33 -17.62
N PRO A 31 9.05 -5.99 -18.09
CA PRO A 31 9.92 -5.38 -19.08
C PRO A 31 9.22 -5.04 -20.39
N VAL A 32 8.32 -5.90 -20.89
CA VAL A 32 7.55 -5.61 -22.12
C VAL A 32 6.68 -4.36 -21.94
N LEU A 33 5.98 -4.25 -20.82
CA LEU A 33 5.15 -3.07 -20.52
C LEU A 33 6.00 -1.82 -20.32
N THR A 34 7.13 -1.90 -19.62
CA THR A 34 8.06 -0.78 -19.43
C THR A 34 8.67 -0.34 -20.76
N ILE A 35 9.13 -1.27 -21.59
CA ILE A 35 9.64 -0.97 -22.94
C ILE A 35 8.53 -0.30 -23.76
N ARG A 36 7.29 -0.82 -23.69
CA ARG A 36 6.15 -0.21 -24.39
C ARG A 36 5.89 1.21 -23.91
N CYS A 37 5.93 1.47 -22.60
CA CYS A 37 5.81 2.80 -22.04
C CYS A 37 6.89 3.75 -22.57
N VAL A 38 8.15 3.29 -22.64
CA VAL A 38 9.27 4.08 -23.20
C VAL A 38 9.09 4.35 -24.69
N LEU A 39 8.69 3.34 -25.47
CA LEU A 39 8.43 3.48 -26.90
C LEU A 39 7.28 4.46 -27.16
N LEU A 40 6.20 4.36 -26.39
CA LEU A 40 5.05 5.27 -26.47
C LEU A 40 5.41 6.70 -26.05
N ALA A 41 6.25 6.86 -25.03
CA ALA A 41 6.73 8.18 -24.61
C ALA A 41 7.64 8.84 -25.67
N ARG A 42 8.41 8.04 -26.43
CA ARG A 42 9.29 8.53 -27.49
C ARG A 42 8.60 8.80 -28.82
N SER A 43 7.54 8.05 -29.13
CA SER A 43 6.74 8.34 -30.33
C SER A 43 6.10 9.73 -30.17
N GLN A 44 6.20 10.61 -31.19
CA GLN A 44 5.50 11.89 -31.23
C GLN A 44 3.98 11.63 -31.25
N ALA A 45 3.42 11.39 -30.07
CA ALA A 45 2.08 10.91 -29.84
C ALA A 45 1.05 11.99 -30.21
N LYS A 46 0.09 11.64 -31.07
CA LYS A 46 -1.12 12.45 -31.28
C LYS A 46 -1.94 12.46 -29.98
N VAL A 47 -2.92 13.36 -29.86
CA VAL A 47 -3.72 13.52 -28.61
C VAL A 47 -4.31 12.19 -28.10
N ASN A 48 -4.85 11.34 -28.99
CA ASN A 48 -5.39 10.02 -28.63
C ASN A 48 -4.33 9.05 -28.08
N ASP A 49 -3.07 9.24 -28.47
CA ASP A 49 -1.96 8.42 -27.98
C ASP A 49 -1.61 8.80 -26.55
N LYS A 50 -1.78 10.07 -26.12
CA LYS A 50 -1.46 10.50 -24.73
C LYS A 50 -2.30 9.79 -23.68
N VAL A 51 -3.60 9.61 -23.92
CA VAL A 51 -4.47 8.84 -23.03
C VAL A 51 -3.99 7.40 -22.91
N MET A 52 -3.67 6.77 -24.05
CA MET A 52 -3.12 5.41 -24.08
C MET A 52 -1.78 5.31 -23.34
N VAL A 53 -0.89 6.30 -23.50
CA VAL A 53 0.40 6.30 -22.80
C VAL A 53 0.18 6.39 -21.29
N PHE A 54 -0.65 7.33 -20.84
CA PHE A 54 -1.00 7.50 -19.42
C PHE A 54 -1.64 6.26 -18.81
N THR A 55 -2.64 5.66 -19.46
CA THR A 55 -3.30 4.44 -18.96
C THR A 55 -2.35 3.24 -18.93
N THR A 56 -1.45 3.13 -19.90
CA THR A 56 -0.42 2.07 -19.93
C THR A 56 0.60 2.26 -18.81
N PHE A 57 1.05 3.49 -18.54
CA PHE A 57 1.92 3.80 -17.40
C PHE A 57 1.26 3.45 -16.07
N LEU A 58 0.00 3.89 -15.87
CA LEU A 58 -0.73 3.61 -14.64
C LEU A 58 -0.95 2.10 -14.45
N GLY A 59 -1.35 1.39 -15.51
CA GLY A 59 -1.50 -0.06 -15.49
C GLY A 59 -0.19 -0.77 -15.14
N THR A 60 0.94 -0.31 -15.70
CA THR A 60 2.27 -0.86 -15.40
C THR A 60 2.68 -0.62 -13.95
N ALA A 61 2.42 0.58 -13.41
CA ALA A 61 2.68 0.89 -12.01
C ALA A 61 1.85 0.02 -11.06
N LEU A 62 0.54 -0.12 -11.33
CA LEU A 62 -0.37 -0.98 -10.56
C LEU A 62 0.09 -2.44 -10.57
N LEU A 63 0.47 -2.97 -11.74
CA LEU A 63 1.02 -4.33 -11.86
C LEU A 63 2.32 -4.48 -11.06
N GLY A 64 3.23 -3.49 -11.16
CA GLY A 64 4.46 -3.44 -10.39
C GLY A 64 4.22 -3.52 -8.87
N MET A 65 3.21 -2.82 -8.37
CA MET A 65 2.82 -2.86 -6.95
C MET A 65 2.28 -4.22 -6.52
N ILE A 66 1.61 -4.96 -7.41
CA ILE A 66 0.89 -6.20 -7.08
C ILE A 66 1.76 -7.44 -7.14
N ILE A 67 2.78 -7.43 -8.01
CA ILE A 67 3.70 -8.55 -8.20
C ILE A 67 4.29 -9.07 -6.87
N PRO A 68 4.82 -8.23 -5.97
CA PRO A 68 5.31 -8.70 -4.67
C PRO A 68 4.25 -9.44 -3.85
N PHE A 69 2.99 -8.99 -3.90
CA PHE A 69 1.88 -9.63 -3.19
C PHE A 69 1.45 -10.93 -3.83
N ALA A 70 1.27 -10.94 -5.16
CA ALA A 70 0.97 -12.15 -5.91
C ALA A 70 2.04 -13.22 -5.63
N LYS A 71 3.31 -12.83 -5.51
CA LYS A 71 4.41 -13.72 -5.12
C LYS A 71 4.25 -14.31 -3.72
N VAL A 72 3.76 -13.55 -2.75
CA VAL A 72 3.46 -14.05 -1.40
C VAL A 72 2.23 -14.97 -1.43
N LEU A 73 1.15 -14.58 -2.11
CA LEU A 73 -0.12 -15.31 -2.13
C LEU A 73 -0.08 -16.60 -2.97
N VAL A 74 0.74 -16.67 -4.02
CA VAL A 74 0.88 -17.89 -4.82
C VAL A 74 1.71 -18.94 -4.08
N ARG A 75 2.65 -18.54 -3.23
CA ARG A 75 3.45 -19.45 -2.40
C ARG A 75 2.64 -19.94 -1.20
N SER A 76 2.51 -21.26 -1.02
CA SER A 76 1.80 -21.84 0.15
C SER A 76 2.36 -21.32 1.48
N SER A 77 3.69 -21.33 1.62
CA SER A 77 4.38 -20.80 2.79
C SER A 77 4.13 -19.31 3.02
N GLY A 78 3.93 -18.54 1.93
CA GLY A 78 3.64 -17.10 2.03
C GLY A 78 2.22 -16.85 2.53
N ARG A 79 1.23 -17.57 2.00
CA ARG A 79 -0.15 -17.56 2.51
C ARG A 79 -0.23 -17.99 3.96
N GLU A 80 0.41 -19.10 4.31
CA GLU A 80 0.43 -19.61 5.69
C GLU A 80 1.03 -18.59 6.66
N LYS A 81 2.13 -17.92 6.27
CA LYS A 81 2.71 -16.82 7.05
C LYS A 81 1.74 -15.65 7.18
N LEU A 82 1.07 -15.23 6.11
CA LEU A 82 0.09 -14.12 6.15
C LEU A 82 -1.09 -14.45 7.07
N VAL A 83 -1.70 -15.62 6.90
CA VAL A 83 -2.81 -16.09 7.73
C VAL A 83 -2.37 -16.23 9.20
N SER A 84 -1.17 -16.77 9.45
CA SER A 84 -0.61 -16.85 10.79
C SER A 84 -0.41 -15.48 11.42
N CYS A 85 0.11 -14.50 10.66
CA CYS A 85 0.29 -13.14 11.14
C CYS A 85 -1.05 -12.49 11.53
N ILE A 86 -2.06 -12.60 10.66
CA ILE A 86 -3.41 -12.08 10.92
C ILE A 86 -4.00 -12.75 12.17
N ARG A 87 -3.92 -14.08 12.27
CA ARG A 87 -4.40 -14.83 13.44
C ARG A 87 -3.69 -14.42 14.72
N THR A 88 -2.36 -14.26 14.68
CA THR A 88 -1.58 -13.81 15.84
C THR A 88 -1.95 -12.40 16.24
N MET A 89 -2.22 -11.50 15.29
CA MET A 89 -2.69 -10.14 15.61
C MET A 89 -4.05 -10.17 16.32
N PHE A 90 -5.04 -10.92 15.82
CA PHE A 90 -6.34 -11.05 16.46
C PHE A 90 -6.23 -11.70 17.85
N PHE A 91 -5.44 -12.77 17.98
CA PHE A 91 -5.19 -13.39 19.27
C PHE A 91 -4.55 -12.40 20.27
N LEU A 92 -3.58 -11.59 19.85
CA LEU A 92 -2.99 -10.58 20.72
C LEU A 92 -4.01 -9.49 21.08
N GLU A 93 -4.88 -9.08 20.15
CA GLU A 93 -5.97 -8.16 20.42
C GLU A 93 -6.96 -8.71 21.47
N GLU A 94 -7.40 -9.96 21.33
CA GLU A 94 -8.25 -10.63 22.30
C GLU A 94 -7.58 -10.69 23.67
N ARG A 95 -6.29 -11.07 23.73
CA ARG A 95 -5.51 -11.04 24.98
C ARG A 95 -5.41 -9.65 25.59
N PHE A 96 -5.35 -8.60 24.79
CA PHE A 96 -5.39 -7.23 25.30
C PHE A 96 -6.75 -6.86 25.87
N LYS A 97 -7.84 -7.29 25.24
CA LYS A 97 -9.21 -7.12 25.76
C LYS A 97 -9.41 -7.87 27.08
N GLU A 98 -8.94 -9.11 27.18
CA GLU A 98 -8.97 -9.89 28.43
C GLU A 98 -8.19 -9.21 29.57
N MET A 99 -7.08 -8.54 29.26
CA MET A 99 -6.29 -7.82 30.27
C MET A 99 -7.02 -6.58 30.82
N ILE A 100 -8.05 -6.07 30.13
CA ILE A 100 -8.78 -4.83 30.47
C ILE A 100 -10.28 -5.05 30.18
N PRO A 101 -11.00 -5.82 31.03
CA PRO A 101 -12.38 -6.21 30.78
C PRO A 101 -13.34 -5.01 30.63
N ASP A 102 -13.08 -3.91 31.34
CA ASP A 102 -13.93 -2.70 31.32
C ASP A 102 -13.51 -1.66 30.26
N LEU A 103 -12.70 -2.06 29.27
CA LEU A 103 -12.18 -1.15 28.25
C LEU A 103 -13.24 -0.25 27.58
N PRO A 104 -14.44 -0.73 27.21
CA PRO A 104 -15.46 0.10 26.57
C PRO A 104 -15.86 1.33 27.40
N TYR A 105 -15.94 1.19 28.73
CA TYR A 105 -16.35 2.26 29.64
C TYR A 105 -15.24 3.30 29.86
N HIS A 106 -14.00 2.96 29.54
CA HIS A 106 -12.85 3.81 29.79
C HIS A 106 -12.15 4.33 28.52
N LEU A 107 -12.71 4.06 27.34
CA LEU A 107 -12.22 4.63 26.08
C LEU A 107 -12.42 6.15 26.10
N THR A 108 -11.32 6.91 26.10
CA THR A 108 -11.42 8.37 26.03
C THR A 108 -12.04 8.82 24.70
N PRO A 109 -12.65 10.02 24.65
CA PRO A 109 -13.15 10.61 23.41
C PRO A 109 -12.08 10.65 22.30
N LYS A 110 -10.80 10.80 22.66
CA LYS A 110 -9.68 10.77 21.72
C LYS A 110 -9.48 9.40 21.07
N ALA A 111 -9.58 8.31 21.84
CA ALA A 111 -9.48 6.96 21.31
C ALA A 111 -10.69 6.62 20.43
N VAL A 112 -11.90 6.99 20.85
CA VAL A 112 -13.12 6.83 20.06
C VAL A 112 -13.05 7.62 18.75
N SER A 113 -12.60 8.87 18.81
CA SER A 113 -12.39 9.72 17.62
C SER A 113 -11.39 9.11 16.65
N LEU A 114 -10.27 8.56 17.15
CA LEU A 114 -9.28 7.87 16.32
C LEU A 114 -9.88 6.65 15.63
N ILE A 115 -10.61 5.79 16.36
CA ILE A 115 -11.29 4.60 15.79
C ILE A 115 -12.26 5.03 14.69
N SER A 116 -13.08 6.05 14.96
CA SER A 116 -14.04 6.60 13.99
C SER A 116 -13.34 7.14 12.74
N GLN A 117 -12.25 7.91 12.91
CA GLN A 117 -11.46 8.43 11.80
C GLN A 117 -10.85 7.32 10.93
N MET A 118 -10.27 6.29 11.56
CA MET A 118 -9.67 5.16 10.86
C MET A 118 -10.72 4.33 10.12
N SER A 119 -11.87 4.04 10.77
CA SER A 119 -13.00 3.34 10.16
C SER A 119 -13.55 4.11 8.96
N ARG A 120 -13.77 5.43 9.11
CA ARG A 120 -14.21 6.29 8.01
C ARG A 120 -13.22 6.28 6.85
N MET A 121 -11.92 6.36 7.13
CA MET A 121 -10.89 6.32 6.08
C MET A 121 -10.90 4.98 5.33
N LEU A 122 -11.00 3.86 6.04
CA LEU A 122 -11.11 2.52 5.43
C LEU A 122 -12.37 2.39 4.59
N ASN A 123 -13.52 2.87 5.09
CA ASN A 123 -14.78 2.82 4.36
C ASN A 123 -14.74 3.68 3.09
N VAL A 124 -14.18 4.89 3.16
CA VAL A 124 -13.99 5.75 1.98
C VAL A 124 -13.07 5.08 0.97
N LEU A 125 -11.97 4.49 1.42
CA LEU A 125 -11.05 3.78 0.54
C LEU A 125 -11.73 2.59 -0.14
N SER A 126 -12.40 1.72 0.63
CA SER A 126 -13.14 0.59 0.08
C SER A 126 -14.22 1.04 -0.88
N PHE A 127 -14.96 2.11 -0.57
CA PHE A 127 -15.95 2.68 -1.48
C PHE A 127 -15.33 3.13 -2.81
N VAL A 128 -14.24 3.90 -2.77
CA VAL A 128 -13.52 4.37 -3.96
C VAL A 128 -13.04 3.18 -4.81
N MET A 129 -12.44 2.18 -4.17
CA MET A 129 -11.91 0.99 -4.83
C MET A 129 -13.01 0.13 -5.46
N ASP A 130 -14.09 -0.13 -4.71
CA ASP A 130 -15.14 -1.07 -5.08
C ASP A 130 -16.19 -0.46 -6.01
N HIS A 131 -16.40 0.86 -5.98
CA HIS A 131 -17.45 1.53 -6.75
C HIS A 131 -16.88 2.43 -7.83
N ILE A 132 -16.01 3.37 -7.48
CA ILE A 132 -15.53 4.38 -8.45
C ILE A 132 -14.65 3.72 -9.51
N VAL A 133 -13.60 2.99 -9.09
CA VAL A 133 -12.68 2.36 -10.06
C VAL A 133 -13.39 1.28 -10.87
N SER A 134 -14.19 0.49 -10.17
CA SER A 134 -15.11 -0.49 -10.73
C SER A 134 -16.03 0.03 -11.84
N PHE A 135 -16.47 1.28 -11.71
CA PHE A 135 -17.30 1.97 -12.69
C PHE A 135 -16.48 2.56 -13.83
N THR A 136 -15.29 3.13 -13.56
CA THR A 136 -14.45 3.78 -14.60
C THR A 136 -13.71 2.79 -15.49
N VAL A 137 -13.34 1.63 -14.97
CA VAL A 137 -12.53 0.63 -15.70
C VAL A 137 -13.21 0.13 -16.98
N PRO A 138 -14.51 -0.22 -17.02
CA PRO A 138 -15.17 -0.61 -18.27
C PRO A 138 -15.06 0.43 -19.38
N PHE A 139 -15.20 1.71 -19.05
CA PHE A 139 -15.08 2.79 -20.03
C PHE A 139 -13.68 2.85 -20.64
N LEU A 140 -12.64 2.52 -19.87
CA LEU A 140 -11.28 2.45 -20.40
C LEU A 140 -11.02 1.15 -21.14
N ALA A 141 -11.51 0.03 -20.61
CA ALA A 141 -11.25 -1.31 -21.10
C ALA A 141 -11.80 -1.53 -22.52
N PHE A 142 -12.96 -0.97 -22.84
CA PHE A 142 -13.58 -1.08 -24.17
C PHE A 142 -13.21 0.06 -25.13
N THR A 143 -12.05 0.69 -24.92
CA THR A 143 -11.51 1.69 -25.87
C THR A 143 -10.28 1.16 -26.60
N ARG A 144 -10.00 1.75 -27.78
CA ARG A 144 -8.74 1.51 -28.50
C ARG A 144 -7.50 1.94 -27.70
N SER A 145 -7.69 2.80 -26.70
CA SER A 145 -6.64 3.25 -25.77
C SER A 145 -6.43 2.29 -24.60
N SER A 146 -7.17 1.18 -24.52
CA SER A 146 -6.94 0.16 -23.49
C SER A 146 -5.55 -0.47 -23.69
N PRO A 147 -4.74 -0.66 -22.63
CA PRO A 147 -3.38 -1.18 -22.78
C PRO A 147 -3.33 -2.56 -23.45
N GLY A 148 -4.32 -3.42 -23.19
CA GLY A 148 -4.41 -4.75 -23.80
C GLY A 148 -4.67 -4.70 -25.30
N TYR A 149 -5.65 -3.91 -25.74
CA TYR A 149 -5.94 -3.72 -27.16
C TYR A 149 -4.75 -3.09 -27.90
N ALA A 150 -4.20 -2.01 -27.33
CA ALA A 150 -3.06 -1.29 -27.89
C ALA A 150 -1.82 -2.18 -28.02
N LEU A 151 -1.58 -3.06 -27.06
CA LEU A 151 -0.47 -4.02 -27.10
C LEU A 151 -0.66 -5.02 -28.25
N LEU A 152 -1.83 -5.67 -28.35
CA LEU A 152 -2.09 -6.62 -29.42
C LEU A 152 -1.98 -5.96 -30.80
N ARG A 153 -2.54 -4.74 -30.94
CA ARG A 153 -2.46 -3.97 -32.18
C ARG A 153 -1.02 -3.67 -32.58
N SER A 154 -0.16 -3.38 -31.60
CA SER A 154 1.25 -3.10 -31.85
C SER A 154 2.06 -4.32 -32.28
N ILE A 155 1.62 -5.53 -31.90
CA ILE A 155 2.24 -6.79 -32.33
C ILE A 155 1.77 -7.16 -33.74
N TYR A 156 0.48 -6.97 -34.00
CA TYR A 156 -0.13 -7.30 -35.28
C TYR A 156 -1.29 -6.34 -35.59
N ASP A 157 -1.24 -5.67 -36.74
CA ASP A 157 -2.26 -4.69 -37.13
C ASP A 157 -3.53 -5.38 -37.67
N PHE A 158 -4.22 -6.10 -36.77
CA PHE A 158 -5.45 -6.84 -37.05
C PHE A 158 -6.61 -5.94 -37.51
N GLU A 159 -6.50 -4.61 -37.40
CA GLU A 159 -7.51 -3.68 -37.90
C GLU A 159 -7.66 -3.78 -39.43
N THR A 160 -6.60 -4.22 -40.12
CA THR A 160 -6.61 -4.50 -41.56
C THR A 160 -7.50 -5.68 -41.96
N LEU A 161 -7.81 -6.60 -41.02
CA LEU A 161 -8.67 -7.76 -41.24
C LEU A 161 -10.17 -7.42 -41.19
N GLY A 162 -10.53 -6.17 -40.87
CA GLY A 162 -11.89 -5.67 -40.89
C GLY A 162 -12.47 -5.36 -39.50
N ILE A 163 -13.66 -4.74 -39.53
CA ILE A 163 -14.30 -4.19 -38.32
C ILE A 163 -14.74 -5.28 -37.33
N LEU A 164 -15.18 -6.44 -37.82
CA LEU A 164 -15.65 -7.54 -36.97
C LEU A 164 -14.51 -8.14 -36.14
N VAL A 165 -13.34 -8.35 -36.75
CA VAL A 165 -12.14 -8.86 -36.06
C VAL A 165 -11.67 -7.85 -35.01
N SER A 166 -11.64 -6.57 -35.37
CA SER A 166 -11.27 -5.48 -34.45
C SER A 166 -12.21 -5.39 -33.25
N LEU A 167 -13.52 -5.47 -33.48
CA LEU A 167 -14.54 -5.43 -32.43
C LEU A 167 -14.43 -6.65 -31.52
N PHE A 168 -14.23 -7.85 -32.08
CA PHE A 168 -14.04 -9.07 -31.31
C PHE A 168 -12.82 -8.98 -30.39
N ILE A 169 -11.68 -8.50 -30.90
CA ILE A 169 -10.46 -8.31 -30.10
C ILE A 169 -10.67 -7.24 -29.03
N LEU A 170 -11.35 -6.14 -29.35
CA LEU A 170 -11.69 -5.09 -28.38
C LEU A 170 -12.58 -5.61 -27.24
N ILE A 171 -13.64 -6.36 -27.55
CA ILE A 171 -14.53 -6.94 -26.55
C ILE A 171 -13.77 -7.95 -25.69
N SER A 172 -13.01 -8.85 -26.33
CA SER A 172 -12.23 -9.87 -25.62
C SER A 172 -11.20 -9.25 -24.67
N THR A 173 -10.35 -8.35 -25.17
CA THR A 173 -9.35 -7.65 -24.34
C THR A 173 -9.99 -6.78 -23.27
N GLY A 174 -11.12 -6.14 -23.56
CA GLY A 174 -11.89 -5.36 -22.59
C GLY A 174 -12.40 -6.21 -21.43
N ILE A 175 -13.03 -7.36 -21.71
CA ILE A 175 -13.51 -8.31 -20.68
C ILE A 175 -12.36 -8.79 -19.80
N PHE A 176 -11.24 -9.22 -20.42
CA PHE A 176 -10.06 -9.63 -19.67
C PHE A 176 -9.51 -8.48 -18.81
N THR A 177 -9.42 -7.27 -19.36
CA THR A 177 -8.93 -6.10 -18.62
C THR A 177 -9.79 -5.79 -17.40
N ILE A 178 -11.13 -5.86 -17.53
CA ILE A 178 -12.05 -5.66 -16.40
C ILE A 178 -11.84 -6.72 -15.33
N PHE A 179 -11.81 -8.00 -15.72
CA PHE A 179 -11.61 -9.10 -14.80
C PHE A 179 -10.28 -9.00 -14.05
N TYR A 180 -9.18 -8.78 -14.77
CA TYR A 180 -7.85 -8.62 -14.18
C TYR A 180 -7.78 -7.41 -13.26
N THR A 181 -8.34 -6.27 -13.67
CA THR A 181 -8.35 -5.07 -12.83
C THR A 181 -9.14 -5.31 -11.55
N ARG A 182 -10.31 -5.96 -11.59
CA ARG A 182 -11.07 -6.31 -10.38
C ARG A 182 -10.28 -7.21 -9.43
N MET A 183 -9.60 -8.22 -9.95
CA MET A 183 -8.71 -9.07 -9.13
C MET A 183 -7.59 -8.26 -8.48
N ILE A 184 -6.93 -7.41 -9.26
CA ILE A 184 -5.87 -6.50 -8.83
C ILE A 184 -6.36 -5.60 -7.68
N MET A 185 -7.52 -4.99 -7.85
CA MET A 185 -8.12 -4.07 -6.89
C MET A 185 -8.52 -4.78 -5.60
N GLY A 186 -9.05 -6.00 -5.69
CA GLY A 186 -9.35 -6.82 -4.50
C GLY A 186 -8.09 -7.16 -3.69
N VAL A 187 -6.99 -7.50 -4.37
CA VAL A 187 -5.69 -7.72 -3.71
C VAL A 187 -5.22 -6.43 -3.05
N PHE A 188 -5.21 -5.30 -3.78
CA PHE A 188 -4.77 -4.00 -3.26
C PHE A 188 -5.60 -3.52 -2.06
N SER A 189 -6.93 -3.71 -2.11
CA SER A 189 -7.84 -3.40 -0.99
C SER A 189 -7.51 -4.21 0.26
N LEU A 190 -7.28 -5.52 0.12
CA LEU A 190 -6.87 -6.39 1.22
C LEU A 190 -5.56 -5.92 1.87
N ILE A 191 -4.61 -5.48 1.04
CA ILE A 191 -3.30 -5.01 1.49
C ILE A 191 -3.41 -3.72 2.28
N ILE A 192 -4.11 -2.72 1.75
CA ILE A 192 -4.25 -1.45 2.45
C ILE A 192 -5.04 -1.67 3.74
N THR A 193 -6.09 -2.48 3.71
CA THR A 193 -6.86 -2.82 4.90
C THR A 193 -5.97 -3.48 5.95
N PHE A 194 -5.17 -4.49 5.58
CA PHE A 194 -4.20 -5.10 6.48
C PHE A 194 -3.21 -4.08 7.04
N ALA A 195 -2.70 -3.19 6.19
CA ALA A 195 -1.69 -2.22 6.58
C ALA A 195 -2.24 -1.16 7.56
N VAL A 196 -3.36 -0.57 7.22
CA VAL A 196 -4.05 0.43 8.04
C VAL A 196 -4.49 -0.19 9.36
N HIS A 197 -5.07 -1.40 9.34
CA HIS A 197 -5.52 -2.08 10.54
C HIS A 197 -4.37 -2.37 11.50
N GLY A 198 -3.22 -2.86 11.01
CA GLY A 198 -2.05 -3.11 11.85
C GLY A 198 -1.50 -1.85 12.52
N VAL A 199 -1.38 -0.75 11.77
CA VAL A 199 -0.95 0.54 12.33
C VAL A 199 -1.98 1.08 13.32
N ALA A 200 -3.26 0.98 12.99
CA ALA A 200 -4.38 1.41 13.83
C ALA A 200 -4.39 0.71 15.18
N LEU A 201 -4.29 -0.62 15.16
CA LEU A 201 -4.29 -1.46 16.35
C LEU A 201 -3.13 -1.10 17.29
N ILE A 202 -1.91 -0.97 16.74
CA ILE A 202 -0.73 -0.57 17.52
C ILE A 202 -0.93 0.83 18.14
N ASN A 203 -1.47 1.78 17.37
CA ASN A 203 -1.72 3.14 17.87
C ASN A 203 -2.76 3.17 18.98
N LEU A 204 -3.88 2.49 18.78
CA LEU A 204 -5.00 2.44 19.71
C LEU A 204 -4.56 1.92 21.07
N TRP A 205 -3.87 0.77 21.10
CA TRP A 205 -3.36 0.20 22.34
C TRP A 205 -2.28 1.05 23.00
N THR A 206 -1.45 1.74 22.20
CA THR A 206 -0.48 2.70 22.74
C THR A 206 -1.18 3.90 23.39
N LEU A 207 -2.29 4.38 22.84
CA LEU A 207 -3.10 5.44 23.44
C LEU A 207 -3.79 4.99 24.73
N ILE A 208 -4.29 3.76 24.80
CA ILE A 208 -4.86 3.19 26.02
C ILE A 208 -3.79 3.13 27.12
N LEU A 209 -2.58 2.68 26.79
CA LEU A 209 -1.44 2.71 27.71
C LEU A 209 -1.09 4.13 28.15
N LEU A 210 -1.08 5.10 27.23
CA LEU A 210 -0.82 6.49 27.56
C LEU A 210 -1.85 7.05 28.55
N GLN A 211 -3.13 6.74 28.35
CA GLN A 211 -4.22 7.14 29.24
C GLN A 211 -4.05 6.56 30.64
N SER A 212 -3.58 5.31 30.74
CA SER A 212 -3.31 4.67 32.04
C SER A 212 -2.26 5.40 32.89
N CYS A 213 -1.38 6.18 32.26
CA CYS A 213 -0.38 6.99 32.94
C CYS A 213 -0.91 8.39 33.34
N GLN A 214 -1.92 8.90 32.64
CA GLN A 214 -2.40 10.28 32.81
C GLN A 214 -3.65 10.37 33.70
N PHE A 215 -4.55 9.39 33.61
CA PHE A 215 -5.83 9.41 34.29
C PHE A 215 -5.87 8.38 35.42
N SER A 216 -6.34 8.79 36.60
CA SER A 216 -6.45 7.93 37.78
C SER A 216 -7.45 6.77 37.60
N GLN A 217 -8.46 6.95 36.76
CA GLN A 217 -9.54 5.99 36.54
C GLN A 217 -9.06 4.68 35.89
N LEU A 218 -7.98 4.71 35.10
CA LEU A 218 -7.46 3.54 34.38
C LEU A 218 -6.02 3.23 34.79
N LYS A 219 -5.72 3.24 36.09
CA LYS A 219 -4.35 3.06 36.57
C LYS A 219 -3.91 1.60 36.51
N PHE A 220 -3.08 1.27 35.52
CA PHE A 220 -2.44 -0.03 35.47
C PHE A 220 -1.24 -0.10 36.41
N GLU A 221 -1.07 -1.27 37.03
CA GLU A 221 0.17 -1.58 37.73
C GLU A 221 1.36 -1.57 36.79
N PHE A 222 2.52 -1.15 37.30
CA PHE A 222 3.75 -1.01 36.51
C PHE A 222 4.07 -2.25 35.67
N PHE A 223 4.05 -3.44 36.29
CA PHE A 223 4.39 -4.68 35.59
C PHE A 223 3.35 -5.06 34.53
N LYS A 224 2.07 -4.76 34.76
CA LYS A 224 1.00 -4.98 33.79
C LYS A 224 1.18 -4.08 32.56
N SER A 225 1.43 -2.78 32.75
CA SER A 225 1.66 -1.85 31.62
C SER A 225 2.90 -2.25 30.80
N ILE A 226 3.99 -2.66 31.47
CA ILE A 226 5.20 -3.14 30.80
C ILE A 226 4.92 -4.43 30.02
N LYS A 227 4.13 -5.36 30.56
CA LYS A 227 3.72 -6.59 29.87
C LYS A 227 2.91 -6.28 28.62
N ILE A 228 1.89 -5.42 28.72
CA ILE A 228 1.10 -4.97 27.57
C ILE A 228 2.00 -4.32 26.51
N TYR A 229 2.90 -3.41 26.93
CA TYR A 229 3.81 -2.73 26.02
C TYR A 229 4.75 -3.71 25.28
N LYS A 230 5.29 -4.72 25.97
CA LYS A 230 6.11 -5.78 25.34
C LYS A 230 5.31 -6.59 24.32
N CYS A 231 4.06 -6.92 24.63
CA CYS A 231 3.17 -7.59 23.67
C CYS A 231 2.91 -6.71 22.44
N LEU A 232 2.76 -5.39 22.60
CA LEU A 232 2.64 -4.45 21.48
C LEU A 232 3.92 -4.41 20.63
N THR A 233 5.08 -4.43 21.27
CA THR A 233 6.36 -4.52 20.55
C THR A 233 6.46 -5.82 19.75
N LEU A 234 6.01 -6.94 20.31
CA LEU A 234 5.96 -8.21 19.60
C LEU A 234 5.00 -8.15 18.40
N MET A 235 3.78 -7.66 18.60
CA MET A 235 2.78 -7.47 17.53
C MET A 235 3.35 -6.61 16.40
N LYS A 236 3.97 -5.47 16.75
CA LYS A 236 4.66 -4.58 15.81
C LYS A 236 5.73 -5.31 15.01
N ASN A 237 6.58 -6.10 15.67
CA ASN A 237 7.68 -6.79 15.01
C ASN A 237 7.17 -7.85 14.01
N ILE A 238 6.13 -8.61 14.39
CA ILE A 238 5.47 -9.59 13.52
C ILE A 238 4.87 -8.88 12.30
N TYR A 239 4.14 -7.79 12.55
CA TYR A 239 3.49 -7.00 11.52
C TYR A 239 4.51 -6.37 10.54
N VAL A 240 5.57 -5.72 11.04
CA VAL A 240 6.64 -5.15 10.20
C VAL A 240 7.37 -6.23 9.40
N ALA A 241 7.63 -7.39 9.99
CA ALA A 241 8.22 -8.52 9.27
C ALA A 241 7.33 -8.97 8.11
N MET A 242 6.01 -8.99 8.30
CA MET A 242 5.06 -9.27 7.23
C MET A 242 5.09 -8.18 6.15
N CYS A 243 5.07 -6.89 6.53
CA CYS A 243 5.16 -5.79 5.56
C CYS A 243 6.42 -5.85 4.69
N ARG A 244 7.56 -6.23 5.29
CA ARG A 244 8.81 -6.47 4.53
C ARG A 244 8.72 -7.64 3.56
N HIS A 245 8.01 -8.70 3.93
CA HIS A 245 7.73 -9.81 3.02
C HIS A 245 6.81 -9.40 1.86
N LEU A 246 5.91 -8.44 2.11
CA LEU A 246 5.03 -7.88 1.09
C LEU A 246 5.77 -6.92 0.15
N GLY A 247 6.87 -6.29 0.58
CA GLY A 247 7.85 -5.57 -0.24
C GLY A 247 7.36 -4.25 -0.83
N SER A 248 6.22 -4.24 -1.50
CA SER A 248 5.53 -3.08 -2.05
C SER A 248 5.00 -2.13 -0.98
N ILE A 249 4.62 -2.62 0.22
CA ILE A 249 4.37 -1.74 1.37
C ILE A 249 5.65 -0.96 1.70
N CYS A 250 6.82 -1.57 1.58
CA CYS A 250 8.08 -0.91 1.84
C CYS A 250 8.54 0.00 0.69
N ALA A 251 8.06 -0.24 -0.52
CA ALA A 251 8.31 0.57 -1.71
C ALA A 251 7.17 1.58 -2.01
N HIS A 252 6.18 1.74 -1.12
CA HIS A 252 5.02 2.61 -1.36
C HIS A 252 5.41 4.05 -1.71
N HIS A 253 6.41 4.60 -1.03
CA HIS A 253 6.93 5.94 -1.31
C HIS A 253 7.46 6.05 -2.75
N ALA A 254 8.26 5.07 -3.19
CA ALA A 254 8.78 5.05 -4.56
C ALA A 254 7.66 4.96 -5.59
N TYR A 255 6.64 4.12 -5.36
CA TYR A 255 5.46 4.06 -6.23
C TYR A 255 4.66 5.35 -6.21
N SER A 256 4.47 5.98 -5.05
CA SER A 256 3.77 7.24 -4.90
C SER A 256 4.48 8.36 -5.67
N VAL A 257 5.81 8.47 -5.53
CA VAL A 257 6.62 9.43 -6.30
C VAL A 257 6.49 9.16 -7.79
N PHE A 258 6.63 7.91 -8.22
CA PHE A 258 6.53 7.55 -9.64
C PHE A 258 5.16 7.87 -10.25
N ILE A 259 4.07 7.46 -9.60
CA ILE A 259 2.69 7.70 -10.06
C ILE A 259 2.39 9.20 -10.07
N THR A 260 2.73 9.92 -8.99
CA THR A 260 2.46 11.36 -8.89
C THR A 260 3.26 12.16 -9.91
N THR A 261 4.54 11.83 -10.11
CA THR A 261 5.40 12.48 -11.13
C THR A 261 4.83 12.29 -12.53
N THR A 262 4.45 11.04 -12.88
CA THR A 262 3.88 10.73 -14.18
C THR A 262 2.56 11.47 -14.39
N ALA A 263 1.67 11.45 -13.39
CA ALA A 263 0.41 12.15 -13.45
C ALA A 263 0.59 13.67 -13.55
N LEU A 264 1.50 14.26 -12.77
CA LEU A 264 1.79 15.69 -12.82
C LEU A 264 2.37 16.10 -14.17
N TYR A 265 3.29 15.31 -14.73
CA TYR A 265 3.81 15.50 -16.08
C TYR A 265 2.68 15.57 -17.12
N TYR A 266 1.78 14.58 -17.13
CA TYR A 266 0.69 14.57 -18.10
C TYR A 266 -0.28 15.73 -17.88
N LEU A 267 -0.58 16.08 -16.62
CA LEU A 267 -1.41 17.22 -16.27
C LEU A 267 -0.83 18.53 -16.82
N LEU A 268 0.44 18.83 -16.55
CA LEU A 268 1.10 20.04 -17.04
C LEU A 268 1.25 20.03 -18.56
N SER A 269 1.55 18.87 -19.16
CA SER A 269 1.68 18.74 -20.61
C SER A 269 0.39 19.08 -21.37
N GLN A 270 -0.79 18.86 -20.77
CA GLN A 270 -2.09 19.24 -21.34
C GLN A 270 -2.28 20.76 -21.40
N PHE A 271 -1.71 21.51 -20.45
CA PHE A 271 -1.86 22.97 -20.40
C PHE A 271 -0.83 23.71 -21.25
N ILE A 272 0.37 23.14 -21.45
CA ILE A 272 1.46 23.83 -22.17
C ILE A 272 1.34 23.64 -23.69
N ASN A 273 1.08 22.41 -24.15
CA ASN A 273 1.40 22.01 -25.52
C ASN A 273 0.18 21.62 -26.38
N ASP A 274 -1.01 21.48 -25.80
CA ASP A 274 -2.15 20.93 -26.53
C ASP A 274 -3.19 21.99 -26.91
N LYS A 275 -3.49 22.03 -28.21
CA LYS A 275 -4.64 22.79 -28.74
C LYS A 275 -5.99 22.15 -28.37
N ALA A 276 -5.98 20.86 -28.03
CA ALA A 276 -7.17 20.09 -27.65
C ALA A 276 -6.94 19.43 -26.29
N VAL A 277 -7.66 19.92 -25.29
CA VAL A 277 -7.55 19.44 -23.91
C VAL A 277 -8.41 18.20 -23.71
N SER A 278 -7.78 17.09 -23.27
CA SER A 278 -8.51 15.88 -22.90
C SER A 278 -9.00 15.96 -21.45
N MET A 279 -10.30 16.15 -21.26
CA MET A 279 -10.93 16.16 -19.93
C MET A 279 -10.68 14.87 -19.15
N PHE A 280 -10.62 13.74 -19.85
CA PHE A 280 -10.30 12.45 -19.25
C PHE A 280 -8.87 12.44 -18.69
N LEU A 281 -7.89 12.93 -19.45
CA LEU A 281 -6.50 12.95 -19.01
C LEU A 281 -6.28 13.93 -17.86
N ILE A 282 -6.90 15.11 -17.90
CA ILE A 282 -6.87 16.08 -16.80
C ILE A 282 -7.49 15.45 -15.54
N GLY A 283 -8.70 14.90 -15.63
CA GLY A 283 -9.38 14.29 -14.49
C GLY A 283 -8.63 13.08 -13.94
N GLY A 284 -8.15 12.19 -14.80
CA GLY A 284 -7.36 11.01 -14.41
C GLY A 284 -6.03 11.37 -13.77
N SER A 285 -5.29 12.33 -14.34
CA SER A 285 -4.00 12.78 -13.80
C SER A 285 -4.18 13.55 -12.49
N GLY A 286 -5.13 14.49 -12.45
CA GLY A 286 -5.44 15.26 -11.23
C GLY A 286 -5.87 14.37 -10.08
N SER A 287 -6.77 13.40 -10.32
CA SER A 287 -7.19 12.44 -9.30
C SER A 287 -6.02 11.55 -8.84
N ALA A 288 -5.17 11.07 -9.74
CA ALA A 288 -3.98 10.29 -9.37
C ALA A 288 -3.02 11.08 -8.48
N VAL A 289 -2.79 12.38 -8.76
CA VAL A 289 -1.98 13.26 -7.89
C VAL A 289 -2.62 13.40 -6.51
N VAL A 290 -3.91 13.78 -6.45
CA VAL A 290 -4.63 13.99 -5.19
C VAL A 290 -4.63 12.73 -4.33
N ILE A 291 -4.93 11.57 -4.92
CA ILE A 291 -4.97 10.29 -4.21
C ILE A 291 -3.58 9.92 -3.69
N SER A 292 -2.54 10.02 -4.51
CA SER A 292 -1.17 9.65 -4.12
C SER A 292 -0.65 10.54 -2.99
N VAL A 293 -0.87 11.86 -3.09
CA VAL A 293 -0.51 12.82 -2.04
C VAL A 293 -1.28 12.56 -0.74
N ALA A 294 -2.60 12.30 -0.84
CA ALA A 294 -3.43 12.02 0.32
C ALA A 294 -3.02 10.72 1.04
N LEU A 295 -2.73 9.65 0.28
CA LEU A 295 -2.25 8.39 0.81
C LEU A 295 -0.88 8.55 1.49
N GLU A 296 0.07 9.22 0.85
CA GLU A 296 1.41 9.46 1.42
C GLU A 296 1.30 10.24 2.73
N LYS A 297 0.55 11.36 2.71
CA LYS A 297 0.30 12.17 3.90
C LYS A 297 -0.34 11.35 5.02
N ALA A 298 -1.35 10.53 4.71
CA ALA A 298 -2.03 9.70 5.68
C ALA A 298 -1.04 8.71 6.31
N ILE A 299 -0.28 7.96 5.51
CA ILE A 299 0.71 6.98 5.98
C ILE A 299 1.74 7.66 6.90
N VAL A 300 2.33 8.78 6.47
CA VAL A 300 3.30 9.54 7.26
C VAL A 300 2.71 9.99 8.59
N THR A 301 1.49 10.54 8.57
CA THR A 301 0.81 11.04 9.78
C THR A 301 0.53 9.91 10.78
N TYR A 302 0.02 8.77 10.32
CA TYR A 302 -0.27 7.64 11.21
C TYR A 302 1.00 7.04 11.82
N LEU A 303 2.06 6.89 11.03
CA LEU A 303 3.36 6.41 11.53
C LEU A 303 3.97 7.37 12.56
N ALA A 304 3.91 8.67 12.28
CA ALA A 304 4.35 9.71 13.20
C ALA A 304 3.56 9.66 14.52
N MET A 305 2.23 9.50 14.44
CA MET A 305 1.36 9.42 15.61
C MET A 305 1.70 8.20 16.49
N VAL A 306 1.89 7.01 15.90
CA VAL A 306 2.30 5.80 16.63
C VAL A 306 3.62 6.03 17.37
N SER A 307 4.62 6.59 16.67
CA SER A 307 5.95 6.87 17.25
C SER A 307 5.85 7.85 18.42
N THR A 308 5.15 8.98 18.22
CA THR A 308 4.99 10.03 19.23
C THR A 308 4.24 9.52 20.46
N ASN A 309 3.13 8.80 20.28
CA ASN A 309 2.37 8.24 21.40
C ASN A 309 3.21 7.23 22.19
N SER A 310 4.00 6.41 21.50
CA SER A 310 4.88 5.43 22.15
C SER A 310 5.99 6.09 22.97
N ARG A 311 6.64 7.14 22.44
CA ARG A 311 7.66 7.91 23.18
C ARG A 311 7.07 8.59 24.40
N LYS A 312 5.91 9.25 24.22
CA LYS A 312 5.21 9.94 25.30
C LYS A 312 4.83 8.99 26.44
N TYR A 313 4.38 7.77 26.11
CA TYR A 313 4.13 6.74 27.11
C TYR A 313 5.40 6.38 27.91
N LEU A 314 6.51 6.09 27.23
CA LEU A 314 7.77 5.74 27.89
C LEU A 314 8.29 6.88 28.80
N GLU A 315 8.15 8.13 28.34
CA GLU A 315 8.53 9.32 29.11
C GLU A 315 7.69 9.47 30.38
N LEU A 316 6.36 9.43 30.26
CA LEU A 316 5.45 9.53 31.41
C LEU A 316 5.69 8.38 32.38
N MET A 317 5.88 7.16 31.88
CA MET A 317 6.12 6.00 32.73
C MET A 317 7.48 6.08 33.45
N SER A 318 8.50 6.66 32.79
CA SER A 318 9.81 6.92 33.40
C SER A 318 9.71 7.99 34.49
N ASN A 319 8.96 9.07 34.22
CA ASN A 319 8.74 10.17 35.15
C ASN A 319 7.95 9.72 36.40
N ALA A 320 6.88 8.94 36.20
CA ALA A 320 6.08 8.38 37.29
C ALA A 320 6.86 7.42 38.21
N ASN A 321 7.97 6.85 37.72
CA ASN A 321 8.79 5.89 38.47
C ASN A 321 10.20 6.43 38.79
N ARG A 322 10.39 7.75 38.85
CA ARG A 322 11.69 8.39 39.13
C ARG A 322 12.39 7.87 40.40
N GLY A 323 11.62 7.57 41.45
CA GLY A 323 12.13 7.06 42.71
C GLY A 323 12.66 5.61 42.66
N ASN A 324 12.32 4.81 41.65
CA ASN A 324 12.71 3.40 41.58
C ASN A 324 13.74 3.13 40.48
N LYS A 325 15.00 2.89 40.88
CA LYS A 325 16.13 2.64 39.96
C LYS A 325 15.92 1.43 39.06
N MET A 326 15.34 0.34 39.57
CA MET A 326 15.07 -0.88 38.79
C MET A 326 14.03 -0.63 37.71
N LYS A 327 12.89 -0.01 38.07
CA LYS A 327 11.81 0.32 37.12
C LYS A 327 12.30 1.23 35.99
N ARG A 328 13.13 2.24 36.30
CA ARG A 328 13.76 3.09 35.27
C ARG A 328 14.67 2.32 34.33
N ARG A 329 15.50 1.41 34.84
CA ARG A 329 16.36 0.55 34.00
C ARG A 329 15.51 -0.30 33.05
N MET A 330 14.40 -0.86 33.54
CA MET A 330 13.46 -1.62 32.70
C MET A 330 12.85 -0.77 31.59
N ILE A 331 12.40 0.46 31.90
CA ILE A 331 11.83 1.36 30.88
C ILE A 331 12.89 1.78 29.85
N LYS A 332 14.11 2.11 30.28
CA LYS A 332 15.21 2.47 29.38
C LYS A 332 15.62 1.34 28.43
N ALA A 333 15.40 0.09 28.83
CA ALA A 333 15.62 -1.07 27.96
C ALA A 333 14.50 -1.28 26.92
N LEU A 334 13.35 -0.61 27.07
CA LEU A 334 12.28 -0.65 26.09
C LEU A 334 12.56 0.36 24.96
N LEU A 335 12.46 -0.12 23.72
CA LEU A 335 12.50 0.73 22.55
C LEU A 335 11.11 1.29 22.26
N SER A 336 11.05 2.46 21.61
CA SER A 336 9.77 2.97 21.09
C SER A 336 9.17 1.98 20.09
N ASN A 337 7.85 1.82 20.13
CA ASN A 337 7.07 1.08 19.15
C ASN A 337 6.91 1.87 17.84
N SER A 338 7.96 2.57 17.39
CA SER A 338 8.00 3.17 16.06
C SER A 338 7.95 2.07 15.01
N ILE A 339 6.99 2.21 14.09
CA ILE A 339 6.85 1.39 12.90
C ILE A 339 7.65 2.10 11.81
N ASN A 340 8.53 1.36 11.14
CA ASN A 340 9.25 1.88 10.00
C ASN A 340 9.09 0.90 8.82
N PHE A 341 8.50 1.39 7.74
CA PHE A 341 8.28 0.61 6.53
C PHE A 341 9.35 0.84 5.46
N GLU A 342 10.21 1.87 5.57
CA GLU A 342 11.20 2.16 4.54
C GLU A 342 12.33 1.10 4.52
N ILE A 343 12.75 0.74 3.31
CA ILE A 343 13.86 -0.20 3.05
C ILE A 343 15.20 0.49 3.33
N ILE A 344 15.28 1.81 3.09
CA ILE A 344 16.50 2.61 3.21
C ILE A 344 16.29 3.58 4.36
N ASN A 345 16.95 3.34 5.48
CA ASN A 345 16.84 4.20 6.64
C ASN A 345 18.04 5.11 6.79
N THR A 346 17.78 6.36 7.17
CA THR A 346 18.70 7.08 8.03
C THR A 346 18.39 6.73 9.48
N VAL A 347 19.42 6.61 10.33
CA VAL A 347 19.25 6.40 11.78
C VAL A 347 18.39 7.52 12.39
N GLU A 348 18.39 8.68 11.75
CA GLU A 348 17.69 9.88 12.15
C GLU A 348 16.17 9.79 11.98
N THR A 349 15.65 9.23 10.88
CA THR A 349 14.19 8.99 10.74
C THR A 349 13.68 7.96 11.75
N MET A 350 14.51 6.98 12.13
CA MET A 350 14.17 6.03 13.20
C MET A 350 14.15 6.68 14.59
N ARG A 351 15.11 7.59 14.87
CA ARG A 351 15.27 8.25 16.16
C ARG A 351 14.35 9.44 16.37
N ASN A 352 14.03 10.20 15.32
CA ASN A 352 13.25 11.43 15.39
C ASN A 352 11.80 11.22 14.93
N GLY A 353 11.53 10.16 14.16
CA GLY A 353 10.21 9.90 13.57
C GLY A 353 10.09 10.55 12.19
N ILE A 354 9.02 10.21 11.47
CA ILE A 354 8.72 10.80 10.16
C ILE A 354 8.01 12.14 10.39
N GLY A 355 8.65 13.25 10.02
CA GLY A 355 8.12 14.61 10.19
C GLY A 355 7.53 15.20 8.90
N LEU A 356 6.98 16.41 9.00
CA LEU A 356 6.49 17.17 7.83
C LEU A 356 7.57 17.38 6.77
N GLU A 357 8.84 17.49 7.18
CA GLU A 357 9.98 17.61 6.28
C GLU A 357 10.08 16.44 5.29
N TYR A 358 9.73 15.22 5.71
CA TYR A 358 9.70 14.06 4.81
C TYR A 358 8.66 14.25 3.70
N PHE A 359 7.47 14.73 4.05
CA PHE A 359 6.42 15.03 3.07
C PHE A 359 6.79 16.20 2.16
N LEU A 360 7.48 17.22 2.67
CA LEU A 360 8.00 18.30 1.82
C LEU A 360 9.03 17.78 0.81
N LYS A 361 9.94 16.90 1.24
CA LYS A 361 10.89 16.21 0.34
C LYS A 361 10.18 15.38 -0.72
N PHE A 362 9.07 14.74 -0.38
CA PHE A 362 8.22 14.05 -1.36
C PHE A 362 7.71 15.02 -2.43
N VAL A 363 7.09 16.14 -2.02
CA VAL A 363 6.54 17.14 -2.94
C VAL A 363 7.65 17.72 -3.84
N THR A 364 8.78 18.12 -3.24
CA THR A 364 9.94 18.64 -3.98
C THR A 364 10.42 17.64 -5.04
N ARG A 365 10.63 16.37 -4.69
CA ARG A 365 11.07 15.34 -5.67
C ARG A 365 10.08 15.17 -6.82
N VAL A 366 8.78 15.13 -6.52
CA VAL A 366 7.73 14.98 -7.54
C VAL A 366 7.73 16.18 -8.49
N THR A 367 7.83 17.40 -7.94
CA THR A 367 7.86 18.63 -8.73
C THR A 367 9.13 18.72 -9.58
N ASP A 368 10.31 18.47 -8.99
CA ASP A 368 11.60 18.52 -9.69
C ASP A 368 11.62 17.53 -10.86
N TYR A 369 11.25 16.26 -10.62
CA TYR A 369 11.21 15.26 -11.69
C TYR A 369 10.17 15.57 -12.77
N ALA A 370 9.02 16.13 -12.40
CA ALA A 370 8.01 16.52 -13.39
C ALA A 370 8.50 17.68 -14.26
N ILE A 371 9.19 18.67 -13.67
CA ILE A 371 9.79 19.80 -14.38
C ILE A 371 10.91 19.30 -15.29
N ASP A 372 11.81 18.46 -14.80
CA ASP A 372 12.90 17.87 -15.60
C ASP A 372 12.37 17.12 -16.82
N LEU A 373 11.29 16.34 -16.66
CA LEU A 373 10.63 15.63 -17.76
C LEU A 373 9.99 16.57 -18.78
N ILE A 374 9.52 17.75 -18.36
CA ILE A 374 8.97 18.78 -19.26
C ILE A 374 10.09 19.49 -20.01
N LEU A 375 11.20 19.83 -19.33
CA LEU A 375 12.34 20.55 -19.90
C LEU A 375 13.21 19.67 -20.81
N ALA A 376 13.21 18.35 -20.62
CA ALA A 376 13.95 17.42 -21.47
C ALA A 376 13.29 17.16 -22.85
N LYS A 377 12.14 17.77 -23.11
CA LYS A 377 11.38 17.66 -24.36
C LYS A 377 11.47 18.96 -25.16
#